data_AF-A0A9X3YN05-F1
#
_entry.id   AF-A0A9X3YN05-F1
#
_cell.length_a   1.000
_cell.length_b   1.000
_cell.length_c   1.000
_cell.angle_alpha   90.00
_cell.angle_beta   90.00
_cell.angle_gamma   90.00
#
_symmetry.space_group_name_H-M   'P 1'
#
loop_
_entity.id
_entity.type
_entity.pdbx_description
1 polymer ?
#
loop_
_entity_poly.entity_id
_entity_poly.type
_entity_poly.pdbx_seq_one_letter_code
_entity_poly.pdbx_strand_id
1 'polypeptide(L)'
;MKKLGEVDHPDDPLKRVMRDFLHVEWCCVDDLRDKIRSSELGLDIDALRKQFLQLISNDEVPLQDINDLTANEFEDAGEVKKWAEGIYRRVFDVERS
;
A
#
# COMPACT_ATOMS: atom_id res chain seq x y z
N MET A 1 -7.27 25.48 5.78
CA MET A 1 -6.48 24.25 5.99
C MET A 1 -7.46 23.11 6.23
N LYS A 2 -7.67 22.24 5.23
CA LYS A 2 -8.56 21.08 5.38
C LYS A 2 -7.78 19.99 6.11
N LYS A 3 -8.29 19.58 7.27
CA LYS A 3 -7.82 18.40 7.99
C LYS A 3 -8.08 17.18 7.11
N LEU A 4 -7.10 16.28 6.99
CA LEU A 4 -7.34 14.90 6.55
C LEU A 4 -8.11 14.20 7.67
N GLY A 5 -9.39 14.51 7.76
CA GLY A 5 -10.35 13.86 8.63
C GLY A 5 -11.62 13.66 7.82
N GLU A 6 -12.16 12.45 7.88
CA GLU A 6 -13.42 12.03 7.26
C GLU A 6 -13.40 11.86 5.75
N VAL A 7 -12.68 10.83 5.30
CA VAL A 7 -13.36 9.85 4.43
C VAL A 7 -12.92 8.46 4.88
N ASP A 8 -13.66 7.90 5.83
CA ASP A 8 -13.71 6.46 6.06
C ASP A 8 -14.51 5.87 4.90
N HIS A 9 -13.89 5.84 3.70
CA HIS A 9 -14.46 5.09 2.59
C HIS A 9 -14.01 3.64 2.78
N PRO A 10 -14.95 2.68 2.92
CA PRO A 10 -14.63 1.24 2.86
C PRO A 10 -14.00 0.82 1.52
N ASP A 11 -13.82 1.77 0.58
CA ASP A 11 -13.33 1.61 -0.78
C ASP A 11 -11.94 2.24 -1.04
N ASP A 12 -11.20 2.76 -0.05
CA ASP A 12 -9.82 3.22 -0.30
C ASP A 12 -8.90 2.01 -0.57
N PRO A 13 -8.45 1.80 -1.83
CA PRO A 13 -7.75 0.58 -2.20
C PRO A 13 -6.44 0.40 -1.43
N LEU A 14 -5.68 1.47 -1.21
CA LEU A 14 -4.40 1.40 -0.51
C LEU A 14 -4.59 1.01 0.95
N LYS A 15 -5.54 1.64 1.66
CA LYS A 15 -5.81 1.32 3.07
C LYS A 15 -6.30 -0.11 3.24
N ARG A 16 -7.20 -0.57 2.36
CA ARG A 16 -7.68 -1.95 2.37
C ARG A 16 -6.54 -2.93 2.12
N VAL A 17 -5.69 -2.66 1.14
CA VAL A 17 -4.53 -3.51 0.87
C VAL A 17 -3.54 -3.51 2.03
N MET A 18 -3.25 -2.36 2.62
CA MET A 18 -2.38 -2.25 3.80
C MET A 18 -2.87 -3.12 4.95
N ARG A 19 -4.17 -3.03 5.25
CA ARG A 19 -4.82 -3.78 6.32
C ARG A 19 -4.94 -5.27 6.01
N ASP A 20 -5.23 -5.66 4.77
CA ASP A 20 -5.59 -7.06 4.46
C ASP A 20 -4.38 -7.89 4.00
N PHE A 21 -3.31 -7.25 3.50
CA PHE A 21 -2.19 -7.93 2.85
C PHE A 21 -0.80 -7.43 3.27
N LEU A 22 -0.67 -6.25 3.85
CA LEU A 22 0.64 -5.66 4.13
C LEU A 22 0.92 -5.60 5.63
N HIS A 23 0.50 -6.64 6.34
CA HIS A 23 1.04 -6.92 7.66
C HIS A 23 2.55 -7.14 7.58
N VAL A 24 3.20 -7.26 8.73
CA VAL A 24 4.66 -7.46 8.88
C VAL A 24 5.25 -8.57 7.97
N GLU A 25 4.44 -9.52 7.50
CA GLU A 25 4.88 -10.68 6.71
C GLU A 25 4.82 -10.48 5.18
N TRP A 26 5.93 -10.80 4.49
CA TRP A 26 6.06 -10.65 3.03
C TRP A 26 5.27 -11.67 2.20
N CYS A 27 4.85 -12.81 2.77
CA CYS A 27 4.05 -13.82 2.06
C CYS A 27 2.69 -13.26 1.61
N CYS A 28 2.08 -12.39 2.41
CA CYS A 28 0.82 -11.73 2.09
C CYS A 28 0.96 -10.76 0.89
N VAL A 29 2.17 -10.23 0.64
CA VAL A 29 2.47 -9.40 -0.54
C VAL A 29 2.48 -10.23 -1.83
N ASP A 30 2.94 -11.48 -1.76
CA ASP A 30 2.86 -12.41 -2.90
C ASP A 30 1.41 -12.80 -3.19
N ASP A 31 0.61 -13.08 -2.15
CA ASP A 31 -0.83 -13.36 -2.30
C ASP A 31 -1.57 -12.18 -2.93
N LEU A 32 -1.24 -10.95 -2.53
CA LEU A 32 -1.76 -9.73 -3.15
C LEU A 32 -1.44 -9.69 -4.65
N ARG A 33 -0.17 -9.93 -5.02
CA ARG A 33 0.24 -9.96 -6.44
C ARG A 33 -0.59 -10.97 -7.22
N ASP A 34 -0.73 -12.18 -6.70
CA ASP A 34 -1.40 -13.27 -7.41
C ASP A 34 -2.92 -13.00 -7.53
N LYS A 35 -3.52 -12.37 -6.52
CA LYS A 35 -4.92 -11.88 -6.57
C LYS A 35 -5.14 -10.73 -7.54
N ILE A 36 -4.17 -9.83 -7.70
CA ILE A 36 -4.24 -8.77 -8.73
C ILE A 36 -4.16 -9.38 -10.12
N ARG A 37 -3.26 -10.36 -10.34
CA ARG A 37 -3.10 -11.04 -11.63
C ARG A 37 -4.32 -11.85 -12.05
N SER A 38 -5.03 -12.43 -11.08
CA SER A 38 -6.26 -13.19 -11.30
C SER A 38 -7.54 -12.33 -11.33
N SER A 39 -7.42 -11.01 -11.12
CA SER A 39 -8.56 -10.08 -11.02
C SER A 39 -9.57 -10.43 -9.92
N GLU A 40 -9.14 -11.13 -8.86
CA GLU A 40 -10.02 -11.64 -7.80
C GLU A 40 -10.31 -10.63 -6.67
N LEU A 41 -9.59 -9.50 -6.63
CA LEU A 41 -9.71 -8.52 -5.55
C LEU A 41 -10.96 -7.64 -5.61
N GLY A 42 -11.53 -7.47 -6.80
CA GLY A 42 -12.62 -6.50 -7.01
C GLY A 42 -12.23 -5.06 -6.68
N LEU A 43 -10.95 -4.71 -6.82
CA LEU A 43 -10.40 -3.38 -6.56
C LEU A 43 -10.00 -2.69 -7.86
N ASP A 44 -10.06 -1.35 -7.88
CA ASP A 44 -9.46 -0.54 -8.94
C ASP A 44 -7.93 -0.59 -8.82
N ILE A 45 -7.32 -1.42 -9.65
CA ILE A 45 -5.87 -1.67 -9.68
C ILE A 45 -5.09 -0.42 -10.13
N ASP A 46 -5.66 0.39 -11.03
CA ASP A 46 -5.01 1.60 -11.50
C ASP A 46 -5.03 2.70 -10.42
N ALA A 47 -6.12 2.79 -9.66
CA ALA A 47 -6.19 3.65 -8.49
C ALA A 47 -5.16 3.22 -7.43
N LEU A 48 -5.10 1.92 -7.10
CA LEU A 48 -4.13 1.36 -6.15
C LEU A 48 -2.68 1.66 -6.57
N ARG A 49 -2.36 1.46 -7.85
CA ARG A 49 -1.04 1.76 -8.42
C ARG A 49 -0.68 3.23 -8.25
N LYS A 50 -1.60 4.15 -8.57
CA LYS A 50 -1.39 5.60 -8.41
C LYS A 50 -1.19 5.99 -6.95
N GLN A 51 -1.96 5.41 -6.04
CA GLN A 51 -1.84 5.69 -4.60
C GLN A 51 -0.50 5.24 -4.03
N PHE A 52 0.03 4.08 -4.46
CA PHE A 52 1.39 3.67 -4.11
C PHE A 52 2.45 4.66 -4.62
N LEU A 53 2.37 5.06 -5.89
CA LEU A 53 3.31 6.03 -6.45
C LEU A 53 3.26 7.37 -5.74
N GLN A 54 2.06 7.81 -5.34
CA GLN A 54 1.88 9.00 -4.51
C GLN A 54 2.54 8.82 -3.15
N LEU A 55 2.31 7.71 -2.44
CA LEU A 55 2.94 7.44 -1.15
C LEU A 55 4.47 7.47 -1.24
N ILE A 56 5.04 6.87 -2.29
CA ILE A 56 6.50 6.82 -2.51
C ILE A 56 7.06 8.22 -2.80
N SER A 57 6.33 9.05 -3.54
CA SER A 57 6.82 10.36 -4.00
C SER A 57 6.47 11.54 -3.08
N ASN A 58 5.53 11.37 -2.13
CA ASN A 58 5.05 12.46 -1.29
C ASN A 58 6.09 12.86 -0.23
N ASP A 59 6.28 14.16 0.00
CA ASP A 59 7.21 14.64 1.04
C ASP A 59 6.71 14.32 2.45
N GLU A 60 5.38 14.35 2.64
CA GLU A 60 4.73 14.01 3.90
C GLU A 60 4.12 12.60 3.84
N VAL A 61 4.57 11.74 4.75
CA VAL A 61 4.08 10.36 4.89
C VAL A 61 3.29 10.26 6.21
N PRO A 62 2.06 9.73 6.19
CA PRO A 62 1.29 9.49 7.41
C PRO A 62 1.84 8.27 8.16
N LEU A 63 3.02 8.44 8.78
CA LEU A 63 3.81 7.37 9.40
C LEU A 63 2.99 6.55 10.41
N GLN A 64 2.32 7.23 11.35
CA GLN A 64 1.56 6.56 12.40
C GLN A 64 0.40 5.75 11.83
N ASP A 65 -0.36 6.33 10.89
CA ASP A 65 -1.49 5.64 10.27
C ASP A 65 -1.02 4.37 9.53
N ILE A 66 0.15 4.41 8.89
CA ILE A 66 0.72 3.26 8.19
C ILE A 66 1.18 2.20 9.18
N ASN A 67 1.86 2.58 10.25
CA ASN A 67 2.24 1.66 11.32
C ASN A 67 1.00 0.99 11.93
N ASP A 68 -0.05 1.75 12.23
CA ASP A 68 -1.30 1.24 12.79
C ASP A 68 -2.02 0.26 11.85
N LEU A 69 -2.03 0.55 10.53
CA LEU A 69 -2.67 -0.30 9.53
C LEU A 69 -1.89 -1.59 9.24
N THR A 70 -0.57 -1.53 9.31
CA THR A 70 0.32 -2.62 8.85
C THR A 70 0.97 -3.38 10.00
N ALA A 71 0.79 -2.92 11.23
CA ALA A 71 1.49 -3.39 12.43
C ALA A 71 3.03 -3.34 12.31
N ASN A 72 3.57 -2.49 11.43
CA ASN A 72 4.99 -2.18 11.37
C ASN A 72 5.35 -1.10 12.41
N GLU A 73 6.64 -0.98 12.68
CA GLU A 73 7.21 0.02 13.59
C GLU A 73 8.24 0.89 12.83
N PHE A 74 7.84 1.48 11.70
CA PHE A 74 8.72 2.37 10.94
C PHE A 74 9.10 3.59 11.78
N GLU A 75 10.38 3.95 11.78
CA GLU A 75 10.91 5.07 12.55
C GLU A 75 10.77 6.40 11.81
N ASP A 76 10.78 6.36 10.47
CA ASP A 76 10.69 7.55 9.63
C ASP A 76 10.00 7.33 8.28
N ALA A 77 9.70 8.44 7.60
CA ALA A 77 9.06 8.44 6.29
C ALA A 77 9.91 7.77 5.19
N GLY A 78 11.24 7.77 5.33
CA GLY A 78 12.15 7.12 4.39
C GLY A 78 12.05 5.61 4.43
N GLU A 79 11.88 5.02 5.61
CA GLU A 79 11.62 3.59 5.77
C GLU A 79 10.31 3.17 5.11
N VAL A 80 9.23 3.92 5.36
CA VAL A 80 7.93 3.68 4.71
C VAL A 80 8.05 3.73 3.20
N LYS A 81 8.75 4.73 2.65
CA LYS A 81 8.92 4.89 1.20
C LYS A 81 9.68 3.71 0.59
N LYS A 82 10.78 3.27 1.22
CA LYS A 82 11.55 2.10 0.76
C LYS A 82 10.72 0.83 0.81
N TRP A 83 9.95 0.64 1.88
CA TRP A 83 9.05 -0.49 2.04
C TRP A 83 7.93 -0.49 0.98
N ALA A 84 7.28 0.66 0.78
CA ALA A 84 6.23 0.84 -0.21
C ALA A 84 6.75 0.64 -1.64
N GLU A 85 7.97 1.10 -1.94
CA GLU A 85 8.63 0.84 -3.22
C GLU A 85 8.91 -0.65 -3.43
N GLY A 86 9.38 -1.36 -2.39
CA GLY A 86 9.58 -2.81 -2.44
C GLY A 86 8.30 -3.57 -2.76
N ILE A 87 7.19 -3.21 -2.10
CA ILE A 87 5.87 -3.79 -2.36
C ILE A 87 5.39 -3.44 -3.77
N TYR A 88 5.49 -2.17 -4.16
CA TYR A 88 5.08 -1.72 -5.49
C TYR A 88 5.78 -2.53 -6.58
N ARG A 89 7.10 -2.71 -6.47
CA ARG A 89 7.87 -3.50 -7.44
C ARG A 89 7.44 -4.96 -7.45
N ARG A 90 7.27 -5.57 -6.27
CA ARG A 90 6.88 -6.98 -6.15
C ARG A 90 5.48 -7.25 -6.68
N VAL A 91 4.57 -6.29 -6.54
CA VAL A 91 3.15 -6.44 -6.90
C VAL A 91 2.88 -6.03 -8.35
N PHE A 92 3.48 -4.94 -8.83
CA PHE A 92 3.14 -4.33 -10.13
C PHE A 92 4.25 -4.36 -11.18
N ASP A 93 5.53 -4.43 -10.77
CA ASP A 93 6.68 -4.24 -11.66
C ASP A 93 7.35 -5.56 -12.08
N VAL A 94 6.68 -6.68 -11.86
CA VAL A 94 7.14 -7.98 -12.36
C VAL A 94 6.70 -8.11 -13.83
N GLU A 95 7.29 -7.30 -14.71
CA GLU A 95 7.32 -7.59 -16.13
C GLU A 95 8.26 -8.77 -16.37
N ARG A 96 7.64 -9.92 -16.68
CA ARG A 96 8.13 -11.06 -17.49
C ARG A 96 9.63 -11.39 -17.38
N SER A 97 9.95 -12.40 -16.57
CA SER A 97 11.02 -13.36 -16.89
C SER A 97 10.38 -14.65 -17.39
#